data_AF-A0A5K1H9K9-F1
#
_entry.id   AF-A0A5K1H9K9-F1
#
_cell.length_a   1.000
_cell.length_b   1.000
_cell.length_c   1.000
_cell.angle_alpha   90.00
_cell.angle_beta   90.00
_cell.angle_gamma   90.00
#
_symmetry.space_group_name_H-M   'P 1'
#
loop_
_entity.id
_entity.type
_entity.pdbx_description
1 polymer ?
#
loop_
_entity_poly.entity_id
_entity_poly.type
_entity_poly.pdbx_seq_one_letter_code
_entity_poly.pdbx_strand_id
1 'polypeptide(L)'
;FHQSWYLFVKEVLREGQTEEDSVMHKIKFVGDGIVKKCGGLPLVIKMVGSMMHTKKMSREDWKSLVDSKIWEWKTPTASSSSTEIGGDILPVLMMSYDNLPYYLKSCFVYCCIYPKDYEIERETLTMQWVAHGLIEEGIDVEATANQYIEDWIRQCLIEEIDLKSIKLHHILHDLALYIGGREYSHASTTEHSRHLSLLGVHDAEAHKHNTLETSNKVCTLLASTNSYLQVYIEHLTNFKWLRVLSLRGCQFDELPKSIEYLSLINISI
;
A
#
# COMPACT_ATOMS: atom_id res chain seq x y z
N PHE A 1 14.94 13.77 -18.91
CA PHE A 1 13.72 14.23 -19.62
C PHE A 1 13.32 13.31 -20.78
N HIS A 2 14.14 13.16 -21.84
CA HIS A 2 13.75 12.33 -23.01
C HIS A 2 13.28 10.91 -22.67
N GLN A 3 14.00 10.21 -21.78
CA GLN A 3 13.61 8.88 -21.31
C GLN A 3 12.30 8.89 -20.52
N SER A 4 12.08 9.93 -19.70
CA SER A 4 10.85 10.12 -18.92
C SER A 4 9.64 10.38 -19.82
N TRP A 5 9.81 11.19 -20.86
CA TRP A 5 8.77 11.43 -21.87
C TRP A 5 8.41 10.15 -22.63
N TYR A 6 9.42 9.43 -23.12
CA TYR A 6 9.23 8.18 -23.83
C TYR A 6 8.48 7.14 -22.98
N LEU A 7 8.88 7.00 -21.72
CA LEU A 7 8.20 6.13 -20.76
C LEU A 7 6.74 6.53 -20.56
N PHE A 8 6.48 7.83 -20.35
CA PHE A 8 5.11 8.33 -20.18
C PHE A 8 4.22 8.03 -21.39
N VAL A 9 4.73 8.27 -22.60
CA VAL A 9 3.95 8.03 -23.83
C VAL A 9 3.65 6.55 -24.01
N LYS A 10 4.61 5.67 -23.73
CA LYS A 10 4.41 4.22 -23.79
C LYS A 10 3.22 3.76 -22.92
N GLU A 11 3.05 4.37 -21.75
CA GLU A 11 2.00 4.01 -20.79
C GLU A 11 0.64 4.63 -21.14
N VAL A 12 0.63 5.76 -21.83
CA VAL A 12 -0.60 6.46 -22.23
C VAL A 12 -1.24 5.87 -23.50
N LEU A 13 -0.41 5.43 -24.44
CA LEU A 13 -0.87 4.95 -25.75
C LEU A 13 -1.69 3.67 -25.61
N ARG A 14 -2.82 3.61 -26.32
CA ARG A 14 -3.65 2.40 -26.44
C ARG A 14 -3.11 1.50 -27.56
N GLU A 15 -3.53 0.24 -27.54
CA GLU A 15 -3.19 -0.70 -28.62
C GLU A 15 -3.50 -0.11 -30.00
N GLY A 16 -2.50 -0.13 -30.90
CA GLY A 16 -2.60 0.40 -32.25
C GLY A 16 -2.36 1.90 -32.41
N GLN A 17 -2.14 2.65 -31.33
CA GLN A 17 -1.76 4.08 -31.40
C GLN A 17 -0.24 4.25 -31.44
N THR A 18 0.23 5.32 -32.09
CA THR A 18 1.66 5.62 -32.23
C THR A 18 2.01 7.04 -31.81
N GLU A 19 3.29 7.29 -31.51
CA GLU A 19 3.79 8.65 -31.22
C GLU A 19 3.57 9.63 -32.38
N GLU A 20 3.47 9.12 -33.60
CA GLU A 20 3.27 9.89 -34.84
C GLU A 20 1.82 10.33 -35.05
N ASP A 21 0.89 9.87 -34.20
CA ASP A 21 -0.50 10.26 -34.26
C ASP A 21 -0.63 11.77 -34.02
N SER A 22 -1.35 12.46 -34.92
CA SER A 22 -1.58 13.91 -34.87
C SER A 22 -2.16 14.40 -33.52
N VAL A 23 -2.77 13.50 -32.75
CA VAL A 23 -3.29 13.75 -31.40
C VAL A 23 -2.15 13.88 -30.37
N MET A 24 -1.12 13.03 -30.43
CA MET A 24 0.03 13.08 -29.52
C MET A 24 0.81 14.40 -29.70
N HIS A 25 0.94 14.85 -30.94
CA HIS A 25 1.60 16.12 -31.25
C HIS A 25 0.87 17.34 -30.67
N LYS A 26 -0.47 17.26 -30.50
CA LYS A 26 -1.31 18.33 -29.91
C LYS A 26 -1.27 18.36 -28.40
N ILE A 27 -1.03 17.22 -27.74
CA ILE A 27 -1.01 17.10 -26.27
C ILE A 27 0.40 17.12 -25.67
N LYS A 28 1.45 17.01 -26.49
CA LYS A 28 2.87 17.00 -26.07
C LYS A 28 3.23 18.14 -25.11
N PHE A 29 2.78 19.36 -25.39
CA PHE A 29 3.05 20.51 -24.51
C PHE A 29 2.46 20.33 -23.11
N VAL A 30 1.25 19.77 -23.01
CA VAL A 30 0.60 19.52 -21.72
C VAL A 30 1.26 18.32 -21.02
N GLY A 31 1.58 17.27 -21.78
CA GLY A 31 2.29 16.11 -21.26
C GLY A 31 3.68 16.42 -20.70
N ASP A 32 4.43 17.34 -21.31
CA ASP A 32 5.72 17.82 -20.77
C ASP A 32 5.56 18.39 -19.35
N GLY A 33 4.51 19.18 -19.12
CA GLY A 33 4.17 19.70 -17.80
C GLY A 33 3.90 18.59 -16.78
N ILE A 34 3.21 17.52 -17.18
CA ILE A 34 2.94 16.35 -16.33
C ILE A 34 4.24 15.62 -15.99
N VAL A 35 5.05 15.29 -17.01
CA VAL A 35 6.30 14.53 -16.82
C VAL A 35 7.30 15.29 -15.94
N LYS A 36 7.35 16.62 -16.06
CA LYS A 36 8.16 17.48 -15.17
C LYS A 36 7.73 17.36 -13.71
N LYS A 37 6.42 17.33 -13.45
CA LYS A 37 5.86 17.19 -12.09
C LYS A 37 6.12 15.81 -11.48
N CYS A 38 6.32 14.77 -12.30
CA CYS A 38 6.71 13.44 -11.81
C CYS A 38 8.16 13.35 -11.30
N GLY A 39 8.96 14.41 -11.37
CA GLY A 39 10.32 14.45 -10.81
C GLY A 39 11.33 13.50 -11.49
N GLY A 40 10.98 12.92 -12.64
CA GLY A 40 11.83 11.98 -13.36
C GLY A 40 11.83 10.54 -12.79
N LEU A 41 11.03 10.25 -11.76
CA LEU A 41 10.94 8.93 -11.16
C LEU A 41 10.15 7.96 -12.07
N PRO A 42 10.77 6.85 -12.55
CA PRO A 42 10.11 5.95 -13.49
C PRO A 42 8.77 5.40 -13.01
N LEU A 43 8.67 4.99 -11.75
CA LEU A 43 7.43 4.45 -11.18
C LEU A 43 6.30 5.50 -11.20
N VAL A 44 6.60 6.72 -10.75
CA VAL A 44 5.64 7.83 -10.72
C VAL A 44 5.16 8.18 -12.12
N ILE A 45 6.08 8.20 -13.10
CA ILE A 45 5.75 8.42 -14.50
C ILE A 45 4.80 7.34 -15.02
N LYS A 46 5.07 6.06 -14.73
CA LYS A 46 4.21 4.95 -15.15
C LYS A 46 2.82 5.02 -14.52
N MET A 47 2.75 5.28 -13.22
CA MET A 47 1.50 5.41 -12.48
C MET A 47 0.61 6.53 -13.08
N VAL A 48 1.21 7.69 -13.36
CA VAL A 48 0.48 8.79 -14.02
C VAL A 48 0.11 8.43 -15.45
N GLY A 49 1.00 7.79 -16.22
CA GLY A 49 0.71 7.32 -17.57
C GLY A 49 -0.50 6.36 -17.60
N SER A 50 -0.51 5.35 -16.73
CA SER A 50 -1.60 4.39 -16.57
C SER A 50 -2.92 5.06 -16.16
N MET A 51 -2.89 6.02 -15.21
CA MET A 51 -4.06 6.82 -14.87
C MET A 51 -4.57 7.59 -16.11
N MET A 52 -3.67 8.19 -16.89
CA MET A 52 -4.02 8.97 -18.07
C MET A 52 -4.53 8.12 -19.24
N HIS A 53 -4.12 6.86 -19.35
CA HIS A 53 -4.60 5.91 -20.36
C HIS A 53 -6.13 5.72 -20.29
N THR A 54 -6.70 5.78 -19.09
CA THR A 54 -8.16 5.69 -18.87
C THR A 54 -8.92 6.96 -19.27
N LYS A 55 -8.22 8.10 -19.34
CA LYS A 55 -8.81 9.40 -19.69
C LYS A 55 -8.87 9.60 -21.20
N LYS A 56 -9.72 10.53 -21.64
CA LYS A 56 -9.76 10.93 -23.04
C LYS A 56 -8.47 11.67 -23.38
N MET A 57 -7.88 11.30 -24.51
CA MET A 57 -6.65 11.91 -25.01
C MET A 57 -6.95 13.27 -25.67
N SER A 58 -7.30 14.25 -24.84
CA SER A 58 -7.63 15.62 -25.24
C SER A 58 -6.77 16.64 -24.48
N ARG A 59 -6.58 17.82 -25.07
CA ARG A 59 -5.80 18.89 -24.44
C ARG A 59 -6.47 19.37 -23.16
N GLU A 60 -7.79 19.45 -23.17
CA GLU A 60 -8.61 19.98 -22.07
C GLU A 60 -8.54 19.05 -20.85
N ASP A 61 -8.69 17.75 -21.05
CA ASP A 61 -8.64 16.75 -19.98
C ASP A 61 -7.25 16.71 -19.32
N TRP A 62 -6.19 16.73 -20.13
CA TRP A 62 -4.82 16.74 -19.62
C TRP A 62 -4.47 18.06 -18.94
N LYS A 63 -4.98 19.18 -19.47
CA LYS A 63 -4.74 20.49 -18.90
C LYS A 63 -5.41 20.64 -17.54
N SER A 64 -6.62 20.09 -17.38
CA SER A 64 -7.30 20.06 -16.07
C SER A 64 -6.46 19.35 -15.01
N LEU A 65 -5.74 18.29 -15.39
CA LEU A 65 -4.82 17.60 -14.51
C LEU A 65 -3.63 18.48 -14.19
N VAL A 66 -2.96 19.09 -15.18
CA VAL A 66 -1.81 19.98 -14.94
C VAL A 66 -2.18 21.18 -14.05
N ASP A 67 -3.37 21.73 -14.22
CA ASP A 67 -3.86 22.90 -13.50
C ASP A 67 -4.57 22.52 -12.18
N SER A 68 -4.57 21.23 -11.80
CA SER A 68 -5.20 20.76 -10.57
C SER A 68 -4.56 21.39 -9.33
N LYS A 69 -5.40 21.80 -8.37
CA LYS A 69 -4.95 22.34 -7.09
C LYS A 69 -4.14 21.35 -6.26
N ILE A 70 -4.20 20.05 -6.57
CA ILE A 70 -3.41 19.03 -5.88
C ILE A 70 -1.91 19.34 -5.94
N TRP A 71 -1.45 19.94 -7.05
CA TRP A 71 -0.06 20.35 -7.25
C TRP A 71 0.41 21.50 -6.35
N GLU A 72 -0.53 22.26 -5.79
CA GLU A 72 -0.25 23.36 -4.88
C GLU A 72 -0.21 22.88 -3.42
N TRP A 73 -0.55 21.61 -3.17
CA TRP A 73 -0.46 20.99 -1.86
C TRP A 73 1.00 20.86 -1.45
N LYS A 74 1.51 21.88 -0.75
CA LYS A 74 2.78 21.80 -0.05
C LYS A 74 2.56 21.09 1.27
N THR A 75 3.22 19.96 1.44
CA THR A 75 3.33 19.33 2.76
C THR A 75 4.10 20.25 3.70
N PRO A 76 3.73 20.32 4.99
CA PRO A 76 4.66 20.77 6.01
C PRO A 76 5.95 19.97 5.85
N THR A 77 7.09 20.65 5.79
CA THR A 77 8.42 20.01 5.76
C THR A 77 8.44 18.87 6.77
N ALA A 78 8.70 17.65 6.29
CA ALA A 78 8.63 16.43 7.07
C ALA A 78 9.25 16.62 8.46
N SER A 79 8.39 16.75 9.48
CA SER A 79 8.81 16.83 10.90
C SER A 79 9.05 15.43 11.49
N SER A 80 9.08 14.39 10.65
CA SER A 80 9.44 13.03 11.00
C SER A 80 10.35 12.47 9.90
N SER A 81 11.58 12.16 10.28
CA SER A 81 12.72 11.77 9.43
C SER A 81 12.61 10.39 8.77
N SER A 82 11.42 9.86 8.52
CA SER A 82 11.22 8.43 8.18
C SER A 82 10.44 8.13 6.90
N THR A 83 9.77 9.12 6.29
CA THR A 83 9.04 8.93 5.01
C THR A 83 9.76 9.66 3.88
N GLU A 84 10.11 8.93 2.82
CA GLU A 84 10.83 9.47 1.65
C GLU A 84 9.91 10.29 0.73
N ILE A 85 8.61 10.30 1.00
CA ILE A 85 7.67 11.10 0.23
C ILE A 85 7.63 12.51 0.79
N GLY A 86 8.27 13.42 0.07
CA GLY A 86 8.23 14.85 0.34
C GLY A 86 8.30 15.66 -0.96
N GLY A 87 7.97 16.95 -0.85
CA GLY A 87 8.05 17.88 -1.97
C GLY A 87 7.04 17.58 -3.08
N ASP A 88 7.47 17.75 -4.32
CA ASP A 88 6.59 17.77 -5.49
C ASP A 88 6.00 16.41 -5.87
N ILE A 89 6.48 15.30 -5.28
CA ILE A 89 6.07 13.93 -5.61
C ILE A 89 4.79 13.51 -4.88
N LEU A 90 4.58 13.92 -3.61
CA LEU A 90 3.38 13.51 -2.86
C LEU A 90 2.07 13.90 -3.58
N PRO A 91 1.93 15.14 -4.11
CA PRO A 91 0.77 15.49 -4.93
C PRO A 91 0.49 14.54 -6.08
N VAL A 92 1.53 14.07 -6.77
CA VAL A 92 1.39 13.12 -7.90
C VAL A 92 0.79 11.81 -7.41
N LEU A 93 1.38 11.28 -6.32
CA LEU A 93 1.01 9.99 -5.76
C LEU A 93 -0.41 10.03 -5.18
N MET A 94 -0.75 11.11 -4.48
CA MET A 94 -2.08 11.32 -3.93
C MET A 94 -3.13 11.40 -5.03
N MET A 95 -2.83 12.10 -6.12
CA MET A 95 -3.73 12.18 -7.27
C MET A 95 -3.98 10.80 -7.87
N SER A 96 -2.94 10.00 -8.08
CA SER A 96 -3.10 8.64 -8.60
C SER A 96 -3.90 7.76 -7.62
N TYR A 97 -3.67 7.89 -6.31
CA TYR A 97 -4.47 7.22 -5.27
C TYR A 97 -5.94 7.66 -5.30
N ASP A 98 -6.21 8.96 -5.49
CA ASP A 98 -7.57 9.50 -5.51
C ASP A 98 -8.39 8.99 -6.69
N ASN A 99 -7.73 8.69 -7.81
CA ASN A 99 -8.36 8.13 -9.00
C ASN A 99 -8.56 6.60 -8.94
N LEU A 100 -8.05 5.92 -7.90
CA LEU A 100 -8.29 4.48 -7.74
C LEU A 100 -9.79 4.21 -7.49
N PRO A 101 -10.32 3.11 -8.03
CA PRO A 101 -11.61 2.58 -7.60
C PRO A 101 -11.68 2.43 -6.06
N TYR A 102 -12.84 2.71 -5.49
CA TYR A 102 -13.03 2.69 -4.03
C TYR A 102 -12.56 1.37 -3.38
N TYR A 103 -12.85 0.24 -4.01
CA TYR A 103 -12.48 -1.08 -3.52
C TYR A 103 -10.96 -1.31 -3.43
N LEU A 104 -10.16 -0.65 -4.27
CA LEU A 104 -8.71 -0.78 -4.27
C LEU A 104 -8.03 0.08 -3.20
N LYS A 105 -8.67 1.17 -2.77
CA LYS A 105 -8.08 2.17 -1.86
C LYS A 105 -7.77 1.58 -0.49
N SER A 106 -8.74 0.89 0.11
CA SER A 106 -8.58 0.30 1.46
C SER A 106 -7.61 -0.88 1.46
N CYS A 107 -7.67 -1.74 0.43
CA CYS A 107 -6.71 -2.82 0.26
C CYS A 107 -5.28 -2.26 0.14
N PHE A 108 -5.08 -1.14 -0.56
CA PHE A 108 -3.75 -0.57 -0.81
C PHE A 108 -3.15 -0.03 0.47
N VAL A 109 -3.95 0.72 1.24
CA VAL A 109 -3.53 1.26 2.53
C VAL A 109 -3.19 0.13 3.50
N TYR A 110 -3.97 -0.96 3.49
CA TYR A 110 -3.69 -2.11 4.35
C TYR A 110 -2.29 -2.71 4.13
N CYS A 111 -1.78 -2.72 2.90
CA CYS A 111 -0.46 -3.27 2.58
C CYS A 111 0.70 -2.56 3.31
N CYS A 112 0.53 -1.34 3.84
CA CYS A 112 1.59 -0.70 4.63
C CYS A 112 1.88 -1.42 5.95
N ILE A 113 1.05 -2.37 6.38
CA ILE A 113 1.33 -3.22 7.55
C ILE A 113 2.54 -4.14 7.34
N TYR A 114 2.90 -4.44 6.09
CA TYR A 114 4.10 -5.21 5.80
C TYR A 114 5.32 -4.29 5.80
N PRO A 115 6.50 -4.77 6.22
CA PRO A 115 7.73 -3.99 6.13
C PRO A 115 8.01 -3.51 4.70
N LYS A 116 8.82 -2.45 4.57
CA LYS A 116 9.30 -2.01 3.25
C LYS A 116 10.02 -3.16 2.54
N ASP A 117 9.79 -3.25 1.23
CA ASP A 117 10.35 -4.27 0.34
C ASP A 117 9.99 -5.73 0.71
N TYR A 118 8.99 -5.93 1.58
CA TYR A 118 8.52 -7.25 1.97
C TYR A 118 7.75 -7.92 0.83
N GLU A 119 8.08 -9.19 0.57
CA GLU A 119 7.36 -10.03 -0.39
C GLU A 119 6.09 -10.60 0.27
N ILE A 120 4.94 -10.23 -0.28
CA ILE A 120 3.63 -10.58 0.24
C ILE A 120 3.03 -11.68 -0.63
N GLU A 121 2.74 -12.82 -0.01
CA GLU A 121 2.01 -13.91 -0.65
C GLU A 121 0.55 -13.51 -0.91
N ARG A 122 0.09 -13.69 -2.15
CA ARG A 122 -1.25 -13.30 -2.60
C ARG A 122 -2.36 -13.98 -1.81
N GLU A 123 -2.21 -15.27 -1.51
CA GLU A 123 -3.19 -16.03 -0.73
C GLU A 123 -3.32 -15.48 0.69
N THR A 124 -2.19 -15.25 1.36
CA THR A 124 -2.16 -14.64 2.69
C THR A 124 -2.84 -13.27 2.68
N LEU A 125 -2.51 -12.42 1.71
CA LEU A 125 -3.12 -11.09 1.61
C LEU A 125 -4.63 -11.14 1.34
N THR A 126 -5.06 -12.08 0.51
CA THR A 126 -6.47 -12.33 0.21
C THR A 126 -7.26 -12.68 1.46
N MET A 127 -6.75 -13.62 2.27
CA MET A 127 -7.39 -14.01 3.52
C MET A 127 -7.48 -12.85 4.51
N GLN A 128 -6.48 -11.98 4.54
CA GLN A 128 -6.49 -10.79 5.39
C GLN A 128 -7.51 -9.75 4.90
N TRP A 129 -7.67 -9.56 3.58
CA TRP A 129 -8.71 -8.70 3.03
C TRP A 129 -10.11 -9.20 3.36
N VAL A 130 -10.36 -10.51 3.27
CA VAL A 130 -11.64 -11.12 3.68
C VAL A 130 -11.88 -10.88 5.17
N ALA A 131 -10.89 -11.16 6.03
CA ALA A 131 -11.01 -10.96 7.48
C ALA A 131 -11.32 -9.50 7.87
N HIS A 132 -10.85 -8.53 7.09
CA HIS A 132 -11.17 -7.12 7.28
C HIS A 132 -12.47 -6.66 6.60
N GLY A 133 -13.14 -7.53 5.83
CA GLY A 133 -14.35 -7.22 5.07
C GLY A 133 -14.07 -6.32 3.87
N LEU A 134 -12.84 -6.32 3.36
CA LEU A 134 -12.45 -5.60 2.14
C LEU A 134 -12.86 -6.37 0.87
N ILE A 135 -13.01 -7.69 1.01
CA ILE A 135 -13.67 -8.57 0.05
C ILE A 135 -14.86 -9.19 0.78
N GLU A 136 -16.05 -9.10 0.20
CA GLU A 136 -17.26 -9.66 0.79
C GLU A 136 -17.23 -11.19 0.80
N GLU A 137 -17.78 -11.80 1.86
CA GLU A 137 -17.97 -13.25 1.91
C GLU A 137 -19.19 -13.66 1.07
N GLY A 138 -19.08 -14.75 0.30
CA GLY A 138 -20.17 -15.28 -0.54
C GLY A 138 -20.06 -14.97 -2.04
N ILE A 139 -19.05 -14.21 -2.44
CA ILE A 139 -18.58 -14.12 -3.84
C ILE A 139 -17.40 -15.08 -4.06
N ASP A 140 -16.96 -15.22 -5.31
CA ASP A 140 -15.70 -15.89 -5.62
C ASP A 140 -14.53 -15.04 -5.12
N VAL A 141 -14.09 -15.32 -3.88
CA VAL A 141 -13.04 -14.60 -3.16
C VAL A 141 -11.73 -14.61 -3.96
N GLU A 142 -11.36 -15.77 -4.51
CA GLU A 142 -10.11 -15.92 -5.24
C GLU A 142 -10.13 -15.13 -6.55
N ALA A 143 -11.20 -15.25 -7.33
CA ALA A 143 -11.35 -14.48 -8.56
C ALA A 143 -11.38 -12.96 -8.28
N THR A 144 -12.05 -12.53 -7.21
CA THR A 144 -12.14 -11.12 -6.81
C THR A 144 -10.78 -10.57 -6.39
N ALA A 145 -10.05 -11.30 -5.53
CA ALA A 145 -8.73 -10.88 -5.07
C ALA A 145 -7.73 -10.83 -6.23
N ASN A 146 -7.75 -11.83 -7.11
CA ASN A 146 -6.94 -11.82 -8.32
C ASN A 146 -7.27 -10.61 -9.20
N GLN A 147 -8.55 -10.29 -9.40
CA GLN A 147 -8.94 -9.10 -10.16
C GLN A 147 -8.43 -7.80 -9.52
N TYR A 148 -8.45 -7.69 -8.19
CA TYR A 148 -7.93 -6.50 -7.49
C TYR A 148 -6.41 -6.37 -7.64
N ILE A 149 -5.69 -7.48 -7.54
CA ILE A 149 -4.23 -7.53 -7.73
C ILE A 149 -3.87 -7.17 -9.18
N GLU A 150 -4.58 -7.72 -10.16
CA GLU A 150 -4.40 -7.37 -11.58
C GLU A 150 -4.67 -5.87 -11.84
N ASP A 151 -5.71 -5.30 -11.22
CA ASP A 151 -5.99 -3.87 -11.35
C ASP A 151 -4.91 -3.00 -10.69
N TRP A 152 -4.26 -3.47 -9.62
CA TRP A 152 -3.10 -2.80 -9.04
C TRP A 152 -1.86 -2.87 -9.91
N ILE A 153 -1.59 -4.03 -10.54
CA ILE A 153 -0.49 -4.20 -11.48
C ILE A 153 -0.67 -3.25 -12.66
N ARG A 154 -1.88 -3.21 -13.25
CA ARG A 154 -2.23 -2.27 -14.33
C ARG A 154 -2.02 -0.81 -13.95
N GLN A 155 -2.28 -0.46 -12.68
CA GLN A 155 -2.10 0.90 -12.16
C GLN A 155 -0.70 1.17 -11.60
N CYS A 156 0.23 0.23 -11.77
CA CYS A 156 1.61 0.34 -11.30
C CYS A 156 1.71 0.57 -9.78
N LEU A 157 0.78 0.02 -9.00
CA LEU A 157 0.73 0.16 -7.54
C LEU A 157 1.55 -0.89 -6.80
N ILE A 158 1.84 -2.01 -7.45
CA ILE A 158 2.60 -3.12 -6.89
C ILE A 158 3.56 -3.64 -7.96
N GLU A 159 4.60 -4.33 -7.50
CA GLU A 159 5.47 -5.15 -8.32
C GLU A 159 5.03 -6.61 -8.18
N GLU A 160 4.77 -7.27 -9.30
CA GLU A 160 4.62 -8.72 -9.34
C GLU A 160 6.01 -9.35 -9.30
N ILE A 161 6.29 -10.11 -8.25
CA ILE A 161 7.55 -10.86 -8.11
C ILE A 161 7.44 -12.17 -8.86
N ASP A 162 6.32 -12.87 -8.64
CA ASP A 162 5.88 -14.04 -9.38
C ASP A 162 4.34 -14.18 -9.32
N LEU A 163 3.82 -15.30 -9.83
CA LEU A 163 2.38 -15.58 -9.88
C LEU A 163 1.73 -15.70 -8.48
N LYS A 164 2.52 -15.85 -7.41
CA LYS A 164 2.07 -16.07 -6.03
C LYS A 164 2.45 -14.94 -5.09
N SER A 165 3.37 -14.06 -5.48
CA SER A 165 3.93 -13.04 -4.62
C SER A 165 3.92 -11.66 -5.27
N ILE A 166 3.63 -10.66 -4.45
CA ILE A 166 3.66 -9.24 -4.83
C ILE A 166 4.52 -8.45 -3.84
N LYS A 167 4.96 -7.26 -4.25
CA LYS A 167 5.72 -6.36 -3.39
C LYS A 167 5.21 -4.94 -3.57
N LEU A 168 5.03 -4.24 -2.45
CA LEU A 168 4.72 -2.81 -2.48
C LEU A 168 6.04 -2.02 -2.55
N HIS A 169 6.21 -1.21 -3.60
CA HIS A 169 7.40 -0.39 -3.77
C HIS A 169 7.55 0.60 -2.60
N HIS A 170 8.77 0.87 -2.10
CA HIS A 170 9.01 1.73 -0.92
C HIS A 170 8.30 3.09 -0.96
N ILE A 171 8.29 3.77 -2.11
CA ILE A 171 7.54 5.05 -2.30
C ILE A 171 6.03 4.86 -2.11
N LEU A 172 5.46 3.74 -2.54
CA LEU A 172 4.03 3.47 -2.40
C LEU A 172 3.70 2.95 -0.99
N HIS A 173 4.64 2.27 -0.34
CA HIS A 173 4.56 1.92 1.08
C HIS A 173 4.46 3.18 1.94
N ASP A 174 5.34 4.15 1.72
CA ASP A 174 5.27 5.43 2.44
C ASP A 174 3.94 6.16 2.18
N LEU A 175 3.34 5.98 1.01
CA LEU A 175 2.09 6.66 0.63
C LEU A 175 0.93 6.02 1.39
N ALA A 176 0.88 4.69 1.37
CA ALA A 176 -0.06 3.91 2.15
C ALA A 176 0.06 4.24 3.64
N LEU A 177 1.28 4.40 4.18
CA LEU A 177 1.50 4.79 5.56
C LEU A 177 1.05 6.23 5.84
N TYR A 178 1.34 7.18 4.94
CA TYR A 178 0.87 8.56 5.03
C TYR A 178 -0.66 8.63 5.10
N ILE A 179 -1.35 7.83 4.28
CA ILE A 179 -2.82 7.78 4.22
C ILE A 179 -3.40 7.04 5.44
N GLY A 180 -2.80 5.91 5.82
CA GLY A 180 -3.21 5.09 6.97
C GLY A 180 -2.98 5.80 8.31
N GLY A 181 -2.13 6.82 8.34
CA GLY A 181 -1.93 7.69 9.48
C GLY A 181 -1.44 6.92 10.71
N ARG A 182 -2.12 7.11 11.84
CA ARG A 182 -1.73 6.52 13.14
C ARG A 182 -2.35 5.15 13.41
N GLU A 183 -3.10 4.60 12.47
CA GLU A 183 -3.79 3.32 12.66
C GLU A 183 -2.88 2.11 12.40
N TYR A 184 -1.80 2.31 11.65
CA TYR A 184 -0.81 1.29 11.32
C TYR A 184 0.47 1.54 12.10
N SER A 185 1.05 0.48 12.66
CA SER A 185 2.25 0.60 13.49
C SER A 185 3.17 -0.60 13.30
N HIS A 186 4.47 -0.33 13.39
CA HIS A 186 5.53 -1.33 13.33
C HIS A 186 6.28 -1.35 14.66
N ALA A 187 6.65 -2.53 15.14
CA ALA A 187 7.36 -2.79 16.39
C ALA A 187 6.63 -2.42 17.71
N SER A 188 5.82 -1.36 17.72
CA SER A 188 5.15 -0.86 18.94
C SER A 188 3.76 -0.30 18.65
N THR A 189 2.87 -0.39 19.63
CA THR A 189 1.51 0.16 19.55
C THR A 189 1.43 1.56 20.15
N THR A 190 0.48 2.34 19.65
CA THR A 190 0.00 3.60 20.22
C THR A 190 -1.49 3.47 20.56
N GLU A 191 -2.05 4.44 21.29
CA GLU A 191 -3.48 4.50 21.59
C GLU A 191 -4.42 4.48 20.35
N HIS A 192 -3.88 4.81 19.17
CA HIS A 192 -4.61 4.86 17.89
C HIS A 192 -4.39 3.63 17.02
N SER A 193 -3.45 2.75 17.38
CA SER A 193 -3.07 1.60 16.57
C SER A 193 -4.21 0.59 16.49
N ARG A 194 -4.54 0.21 15.25
CA ARG A 194 -5.46 -0.87 14.89
C ARG A 194 -4.74 -2.03 14.22
N HIS A 195 -3.67 -1.76 13.50
CA HIS A 195 -2.89 -2.74 12.75
C HIS A 195 -1.45 -2.73 13.25
N LEU A 196 -0.99 -3.84 13.85
CA LEU A 196 0.37 -3.98 14.37
C LEU A 196 1.16 -5.03 13.59
N SER A 197 2.34 -4.63 13.15
CA SER A 197 3.31 -5.51 12.53
C SER A 197 4.58 -5.61 13.38
N LEU A 198 4.95 -6.84 13.70
CA LEU A 198 6.20 -7.22 14.35
C LEU A 198 7.13 -7.95 13.37
N LEU A 199 6.83 -7.90 12.07
CA LEU A 199 7.65 -8.48 11.01
C LEU A 199 8.94 -7.66 10.85
N GLY A 200 10.07 -8.34 10.69
CA GLY A 200 11.36 -7.71 10.39
C GLY A 200 11.97 -6.85 11.52
N VAL A 201 11.42 -6.91 12.74
CA VAL A 201 11.93 -6.12 13.87
C VAL A 201 13.18 -6.80 14.45
N HIS A 202 14.32 -6.09 14.47
CA HIS A 202 15.60 -6.59 14.99
C HIS A 202 15.71 -6.41 16.51
N ASP A 203 16.15 -7.45 17.24
CA ASP A 203 16.17 -7.52 18.73
C ASP A 203 16.76 -6.29 19.47
N ALA A 204 17.64 -5.51 18.82
CA ALA A 204 18.20 -4.28 19.37
C ALA A 204 17.22 -3.09 19.46
N GLU A 205 16.18 -3.07 18.62
CA GLU A 205 15.13 -2.05 18.62
C GLU A 205 14.02 -2.38 19.64
N ALA A 206 13.87 -3.66 20.01
CA ALA A 206 12.87 -4.18 20.96
C ALA A 206 12.88 -3.45 22.30
N HIS A 207 14.07 -3.17 22.83
CA HIS A 207 14.27 -2.73 24.21
C HIS A 207 13.83 -1.28 24.45
N LYS A 208 13.51 -0.52 23.39
CA LYS A 208 13.07 0.88 23.48
C LYS A 208 11.55 1.05 23.53
N HIS A 209 10.79 0.03 23.17
CA HIS A 209 9.35 0.15 22.85
C HIS A 209 8.42 -0.53 23.86
N ASN A 210 8.90 -0.83 25.07
CA ASN A 210 8.15 -1.52 26.15
C ASN A 210 6.93 -0.77 26.72
N THR A 211 6.49 0.32 26.11
CA THR A 211 5.24 0.98 26.48
C THR A 211 4.07 0.32 25.75
N LEU A 212 3.58 -0.78 26.31
CA LEU A 212 2.29 -1.35 25.95
C LEU A 212 1.18 -0.41 26.46
N GLU A 213 1.00 0.74 25.78
CA GLU A 213 -0.28 1.44 25.83
C GLU A 213 -1.27 0.55 25.09
N THR A 214 -1.85 -0.40 25.84
CA THR A 214 -2.74 -1.44 25.34
C THR A 214 -3.95 -0.82 24.64
N SER A 215 -3.81 -0.57 23.34
CA SER A 215 -4.96 -0.30 22.49
C SER A 215 -5.75 -1.59 22.37
N ASN A 216 -6.84 -1.69 23.14
CA ASN A 216 -7.81 -2.77 23.01
C ASN A 216 -8.47 -2.82 21.61
N LYS A 217 -8.15 -1.88 20.70
CA LYS A 217 -8.69 -1.72 19.36
C LYS A 217 -7.86 -2.41 18.27
N VAL A 218 -6.75 -3.07 18.61
CA VAL A 218 -5.95 -3.82 17.64
C VAL A 218 -6.82 -4.90 16.99
N CYS A 219 -6.90 -4.85 15.66
CA CYS A 219 -7.63 -5.77 14.82
C CYS A 219 -6.73 -6.64 13.92
N THR A 220 -5.44 -6.28 13.78
CA THR A 220 -4.43 -7.11 13.11
C THR A 220 -3.15 -7.19 13.93
N LEU A 221 -2.61 -8.40 14.07
CA LEU A 221 -1.26 -8.64 14.58
C LEU A 221 -0.51 -9.60 13.65
N LEU A 222 0.60 -9.13 13.10
CA LEU A 222 1.53 -9.95 12.32
C LEU A 222 2.83 -10.14 13.09
N ALA A 223 3.26 -11.38 13.28
CA ALA A 223 4.52 -11.70 13.94
C ALA A 223 5.20 -12.89 13.26
N SER A 224 6.53 -12.84 13.18
CA SER A 224 7.34 -13.91 12.57
C SER A 224 8.42 -14.46 13.49
N THR A 225 8.54 -13.93 14.71
CA THR A 225 9.53 -14.38 15.70
C THR A 225 8.92 -14.37 17.10
N ASN A 226 9.40 -15.28 17.94
CA ASN A 226 8.90 -15.44 19.31
C ASN A 226 9.32 -14.30 20.24
N SER A 227 10.48 -13.67 20.00
CA SER A 227 11.08 -12.70 20.92
C SER A 227 10.15 -11.51 21.19
N TYR A 228 9.43 -11.04 20.18
CA TYR A 228 8.47 -9.95 20.31
C TYR A 228 7.08 -10.42 20.68
N LEU A 229 6.67 -11.55 20.13
CA LEU A 229 5.33 -12.06 20.35
C LEU A 229 5.09 -12.32 21.84
N GLN A 230 6.07 -12.80 22.60
CA GLN A 230 5.92 -13.05 24.04
C GLN A 230 5.36 -11.85 24.82
N VAL A 231 5.75 -10.62 24.47
CA VAL A 231 5.24 -9.39 25.10
C VAL A 231 3.74 -9.22 24.88
N TYR A 232 3.26 -9.57 23.68
CA TYR A 232 1.87 -9.42 23.29
C TYR A 232 1.02 -10.67 23.57
N ILE A 233 1.64 -11.85 23.67
CA ILE A 233 0.96 -13.15 23.77
C ILE A 233 0.08 -13.25 25.00
N GLU A 234 0.57 -12.74 26.14
CA GLU A 234 -0.16 -12.70 27.41
C GLU A 234 -1.33 -11.72 27.35
N HIS A 235 -1.24 -10.74 26.45
CA HIS A 235 -2.20 -9.66 26.29
C HIS A 235 -3.15 -9.86 25.09
N LEU A 236 -3.00 -10.93 24.30
CA LEU A 236 -3.86 -11.20 23.13
C LEU A 236 -5.35 -11.24 23.47
N THR A 237 -5.69 -11.74 24.66
CA THR A 237 -7.07 -11.78 25.17
C THR A 237 -7.67 -10.40 25.37
N ASN A 238 -6.85 -9.34 25.45
CA ASN A 238 -7.31 -7.95 25.54
C ASN A 238 -7.71 -7.37 24.17
N PHE A 239 -7.28 -7.97 23.07
CA PHE A 239 -7.61 -7.53 21.70
C PHE A 239 -8.97 -8.09 21.27
N LYS A 240 -10.03 -7.53 21.83
CA LYS A 240 -11.42 -7.95 21.56
C LYS A 240 -11.87 -7.76 20.10
N TRP A 241 -11.12 -6.99 19.33
CA TRP A 241 -11.41 -6.69 17.92
C TRP A 241 -10.46 -7.39 16.95
N LEU A 242 -9.61 -8.30 17.44
CA LEU A 242 -8.65 -9.04 16.62
C LEU A 242 -9.38 -9.86 15.55
N ARG A 243 -9.06 -9.60 14.28
CA ARG A 243 -9.59 -10.31 13.11
C ARG A 243 -8.53 -11.11 12.38
N VAL A 244 -7.28 -10.63 12.42
CA VAL A 244 -6.14 -11.27 11.79
C VAL A 244 -5.04 -11.47 12.84
N LEU A 245 -4.64 -12.72 13.02
CA LEU A 245 -3.47 -13.11 13.80
C LEU A 245 -2.60 -14.00 12.92
N SER A 246 -1.45 -13.47 12.50
CA SER A 246 -0.43 -14.25 11.78
C SER A 246 0.74 -14.49 12.70
N LEU A 247 1.05 -15.77 12.91
CA LEU A 247 2.19 -16.24 13.71
C LEU A 247 3.17 -17.02 12.84
N ARG A 248 3.13 -16.80 11.52
CA ARG A 248 3.93 -17.55 10.55
C ARG A 248 5.42 -17.39 10.86
N GLY A 249 6.08 -18.50 11.14
CA GLY A 249 7.51 -18.52 11.50
C GLY A 249 7.79 -18.43 13.01
N CYS A 250 6.78 -18.20 13.85
CA CYS A 250 6.89 -18.41 15.29
C CYS A 250 6.96 -19.91 15.60
N GLN A 251 7.76 -20.28 16.59
CA GLN A 251 7.94 -21.66 17.03
C GLN A 251 7.37 -21.81 18.43
N PHE A 252 6.36 -22.65 18.61
CA PHE A 252 5.78 -22.91 19.92
C PHE A 252 6.00 -24.36 20.29
N ASP A 253 6.52 -24.61 21.50
CA ASP A 253 6.51 -25.94 22.09
C ASP A 253 5.05 -26.36 22.40
N GLU A 254 4.25 -25.41 22.90
CA GLU A 254 2.81 -25.53 23.13
C GLU A 254 2.12 -24.22 22.73
N LEU A 255 0.93 -24.31 22.10
CA LEU A 255 0.17 -23.13 21.72
C LEU A 255 -0.28 -22.37 22.99
N PRO A 256 0.03 -21.07 23.12
CA PRO A 256 -0.42 -20.28 24.26
C PRO A 256 -1.93 -20.35 24.45
N LYS A 257 -2.37 -20.59 25.69
CA LYS A 257 -3.80 -20.65 26.05
C LYS A 257 -4.58 -19.41 25.63
N SER A 258 -3.93 -18.25 25.58
CA SER A 258 -4.54 -16.99 25.11
C SER A 258 -5.06 -17.08 23.67
N ILE A 259 -4.46 -17.91 22.83
CA ILE A 259 -4.85 -18.13 21.43
C ILE A 259 -6.04 -19.10 21.35
N GLU A 260 -6.14 -20.08 22.25
CA GLU A 260 -7.29 -21.01 22.29
C GLU A 260 -8.63 -20.27 22.47
N TYR A 261 -8.62 -19.12 23.16
CA TYR A 261 -9.79 -18.26 23.31
C TYR A 261 -10.18 -17.48 22.05
N LEU A 262 -9.34 -17.50 21.00
CA LEU A 262 -9.54 -16.76 19.74
C LEU A 262 -10.23 -17.58 18.65
N SER A 263 -11.09 -18.53 19.04
CA SER A 263 -11.82 -19.52 18.20
C SER A 263 -12.58 -19.01 16.95
N LEU A 264 -12.57 -17.71 16.65
CA LEU A 264 -13.23 -17.07 15.50
C LEU A 264 -12.24 -16.40 14.53
N ILE A 265 -10.93 -16.56 14.72
CA ILE A 265 -9.89 -15.89 13.92
C ILE A 265 -9.39 -16.80 12.81
N ASN A 266 -9.20 -16.24 11.62
CA ASN A 266 -8.50 -16.93 10.53
C ASN A 266 -7.01 -16.99 10.90
N ILE A 267 -6.61 -18.10 11.53
CA ILE A 267 -5.25 -18.31 12.03
C ILE A 267 -4.42 -18.92 10.90
N SER A 268 -3.43 -18.16 10.41
CA SER A 268 -2.36 -18.70 9.56
C SER A 268 -1.16 -19.05 10.45
N ILE A 269 -0.95 -20.35 10.70
CA ILE A 269 0.24 -20.90 11.38
C ILE A 269 1.28 -21.28 10.33
#